data_AF-A0A3Q0JD01-F1
#
_entry.id   AF-A0A3Q0JD01-F1
#
_cell.length_a   1.000
_cell.length_b   1.000
_cell.length_c   1.000
_cell.angle_alpha   90.00
_cell.angle_beta   90.00
_cell.angle_gamma   90.00
#
_symmetry.space_group_name_H-M   'P 1'
#
loop_
_entity.id
_entity.type
_entity.pdbx_description
1 polymer ?
#
loop_
_entity_poly.entity_id
_entity_poly.type
_entity_poly.pdbx_seq_one_letter_code
_entity_poly.pdbx_strand_id
1 'polypeptide(L)'
;DRYVSLVLQQGHVVFRISYGGDSSLEISTTGRYNTGNWTRLEATRYFDRKKKIERGLLKVEGESRDGAPNIPPSQDDIPDLLRAQYFLGGVSPGFTSPLSLPPSFLGCMANINVAQEAYSPTRGQYWGVQPGCSNKPLTIVGFSGDGYLELQSHTLKKKASFGFMFATHQEDALLMLSTLEGFGVSLCVTTSSRAYI
;
A
#
# COMPACT_ATOMS: atom_id res chain seq x y z
N ASP A 1 -19.24 -8.45 8.16
CA ASP A 1 -19.49 -7.72 6.90
C ASP A 1 -18.79 -8.37 5.73
N ARG A 2 -19.32 -8.19 4.52
CA ARG A 2 -18.79 -8.75 3.27
C ARG A 2 -18.09 -7.65 2.50
N TYR A 3 -16.83 -7.85 2.13
CA TYR A 3 -16.07 -6.85 1.39
C TYR A 3 -14.88 -7.47 0.66
N VAL A 4 -14.35 -6.73 -0.29
CA VAL A 4 -13.10 -7.02 -0.97
C VAL A 4 -12.17 -5.83 -0.76
N SER A 5 -10.93 -6.10 -0.37
CA SER A 5 -9.93 -5.07 -0.15
C SER A 5 -8.61 -5.45 -0.79
N LEU A 6 -7.95 -4.45 -1.35
CA LEU A 6 -6.61 -4.55 -1.88
C LEU A 6 -5.80 -3.41 -1.27
N VAL A 7 -4.84 -3.75 -0.43
CA VAL A 7 -4.12 -2.78 0.40
C VAL A 7 -2.62 -2.99 0.32
N LEU A 8 -1.88 -1.93 0.63
CA LEU A 8 -0.44 -1.99 0.80
C LEU A 8 -0.13 -2.02 2.30
N GLN A 9 0.42 -3.14 2.77
CA GLN A 9 0.75 -3.34 4.18
C GLN A 9 2.24 -3.66 4.30
N GLN A 10 2.99 -2.77 4.96
CA GLN A 10 4.45 -2.91 5.11
C GLN A 10 5.18 -3.08 3.75
N GLY A 11 4.66 -2.44 2.71
CA GLY A 11 5.16 -2.55 1.33
C GLY A 11 4.67 -3.77 0.56
N HIS A 12 4.03 -4.74 1.22
CA HIS A 12 3.44 -5.92 0.56
C HIS A 12 2.02 -5.61 0.08
N VAL A 13 1.67 -6.14 -1.09
CA VAL A 13 0.31 -6.06 -1.60
C VAL A 13 -0.50 -7.19 -0.96
N VAL A 14 -1.58 -6.82 -0.26
CA VAL A 14 -2.47 -7.75 0.42
C VAL A 14 -3.84 -7.69 -0.22
N PHE A 15 -4.25 -8.81 -0.81
CA PHE A 15 -5.59 -9.01 -1.35
C PHE A 15 -6.42 -9.83 -0.36
N ARG A 16 -7.56 -9.28 0.07
CA ARG A 16 -8.45 -9.92 1.03
C ARG A 16 -9.89 -9.88 0.55
N ILE A 17 -10.58 -11.01 0.77
CA ILE A 17 -12.02 -11.14 0.60
C ILE A 17 -12.58 -11.59 1.96
N SER A 18 -13.49 -10.80 2.53
CA SER A 18 -14.27 -11.24 3.67
C SER A 18 -15.65 -11.67 3.19
N TYR A 19 -16.02 -12.89 3.55
CA TYR A 19 -17.32 -13.48 3.23
C TYR A 19 -18.33 -13.26 4.37
N GLY A 20 -17.95 -12.56 5.43
CA GLY A 20 -18.73 -12.41 6.66
C GLY A 20 -18.39 -13.46 7.72
N GLY A 21 -18.72 -13.16 8.98
CA GLY A 21 -18.32 -13.99 10.12
C GLY A 21 -16.80 -14.21 10.15
N ASP A 22 -16.40 -15.48 10.35
CA ASP A 22 -14.99 -15.90 10.40
C ASP A 22 -14.44 -16.36 9.04
N SER A 23 -15.26 -16.36 7.98
CA SER A 23 -14.83 -16.79 6.64
C SER A 23 -14.14 -15.65 5.89
N SER A 24 -12.90 -15.90 5.49
CA SER A 24 -12.10 -14.97 4.70
C SER A 24 -11.02 -15.67 3.88
N LEU A 25 -10.61 -15.01 2.80
CA LEU A 25 -9.45 -15.34 2.00
C LEU A 25 -8.48 -14.17 2.06
N GLU A 26 -7.20 -14.44 2.30
CA GLU A 26 -6.15 -13.44 2.30
C GLU A 26 -4.92 -13.95 1.53
N ILE A 27 -4.40 -13.14 0.62
CA ILE A 27 -3.22 -13.44 -0.20
C ILE A 27 -2.30 -12.22 -0.12
N SER A 28 -1.08 -12.41 0.38
CA SER A 28 -0.05 -11.38 0.45
C SER A 28 1.10 -11.71 -0.48
N THR A 29 1.67 -10.68 -1.13
CA THR A 29 2.94 -10.82 -1.85
C THR A 29 4.10 -11.09 -0.91
N THR A 30 5.12 -11.76 -1.43
CA THR A 30 6.43 -11.93 -0.80
C THR A 30 7.31 -10.72 -1.07
N GLY A 31 7.22 -10.13 -2.27
CA GLY A 31 7.90 -8.90 -2.63
C GLY A 31 7.24 -7.66 -2.02
N ARG A 32 8.05 -6.60 -1.91
CA ARG A 32 7.58 -5.24 -1.58
C ARG A 32 7.50 -4.40 -2.85
N TYR A 33 6.42 -3.61 -2.98
CA TYR A 33 6.09 -2.87 -4.20
C TYR A 33 5.93 -1.36 -3.98
N ASN A 34 6.28 -0.85 -2.80
CA ASN A 34 6.36 0.58 -2.50
C ASN A 34 7.66 1.22 -3.02
N THR A 35 8.04 0.92 -4.27
CA THR A 35 9.35 1.30 -4.85
C THR A 35 9.34 2.64 -5.57
N GLY A 36 8.16 3.24 -5.76
CA GLY A 36 7.96 4.45 -6.57
C GLY A 36 7.87 4.18 -8.08
N ASN A 37 8.10 2.95 -8.54
CA ASN A 37 7.88 2.54 -9.91
C ASN A 37 6.43 2.14 -10.16
N TRP A 38 5.96 2.31 -11.40
CA TRP A 38 4.66 1.77 -11.83
C TRP A 38 4.66 0.25 -11.66
N THR A 39 3.66 -0.24 -10.93
CA THR A 39 3.46 -1.66 -10.64
C THR A 39 2.08 -2.08 -11.15
N ARG A 40 2.04 -3.08 -12.03
CA ARG A 40 0.82 -3.70 -12.53
C ARG A 40 0.35 -4.78 -11.56
N LEU A 41 -0.91 -4.67 -11.18
CA LEU A 41 -1.57 -5.54 -10.23
C LEU A 41 -2.87 -6.09 -10.83
N GLU A 42 -3.09 -7.40 -10.67
CA GLU A 42 -4.34 -8.08 -10.99
C GLU A 42 -4.77 -8.94 -9.80
N ALA A 43 -5.98 -8.69 -9.29
CA ALA A 43 -6.57 -9.48 -8.21
C ALA A 43 -7.90 -10.06 -8.71
N THR A 44 -7.97 -11.39 -8.75
CA THR A 44 -9.08 -12.12 -9.35
C THR A 44 -9.62 -13.15 -8.36
N ARG A 45 -10.94 -13.30 -8.30
CA ARG A 45 -11.60 -14.44 -7.65
C ARG A 45 -12.17 -15.37 -8.70
N TYR A 46 -12.20 -16.66 -8.42
CA TYR A 46 -12.78 -17.66 -9.32
C TYR A 46 -13.21 -18.91 -8.56
N PHE A 47 -14.26 -19.55 -9.06
CA PHE A 47 -14.73 -20.83 -8.53
C PHE A 47 -13.93 -22.00 -9.12
N ASP A 48 -13.18 -22.73 -8.28
CA ASP A 48 -12.49 -23.95 -8.68
C ASP A 48 -13.49 -25.11 -8.72
N ARG A 49 -13.97 -25.43 -9.93
CA ARG A 49 -14.97 -26.51 -10.14
C ARG A 49 -14.50 -27.88 -9.67
N LYS A 50 -13.19 -28.16 -9.69
CA LYS A 50 -12.66 -29.46 -9.27
C LYS A 50 -12.69 -29.59 -7.76
N LYS A 51 -12.29 -28.53 -7.06
CA LYS A 51 -12.27 -28.48 -5.58
C LYS A 51 -13.61 -28.03 -4.97
N LYS A 52 -14.54 -27.56 -5.81
CA LYS A 52 -15.85 -27.01 -5.44
C LYS A 52 -15.73 -25.90 -4.38
N ILE A 53 -14.75 -25.01 -4.55
CA ILE A 53 -14.45 -23.94 -3.61
C ILE A 53 -14.11 -22.65 -4.36
N GLU A 54 -14.52 -21.52 -3.80
CA GLU A 54 -14.04 -20.20 -4.23
C GLU A 54 -12.55 -20.06 -3.96
N ARG A 55 -11.83 -19.42 -4.89
CA ARG A 55 -10.39 -19.19 -4.79
C ARG A 55 -10.04 -17.77 -5.24
N GLY A 56 -8.89 -17.31 -4.79
CA GLY A 56 -8.32 -16.01 -5.15
C GLY A 56 -7.00 -16.20 -5.86
N LEU A 57 -6.66 -15.25 -6.73
CA LEU A 57 -5.40 -15.15 -7.43
C LEU A 57 -4.94 -13.70 -7.39
N LEU A 58 -3.76 -13.47 -6.84
CA LEU A 58 -3.08 -12.18 -6.85
C LEU A 58 -1.86 -12.28 -7.76
N LYS A 59 -1.79 -11.40 -8.76
CA LYS A 59 -0.61 -11.22 -9.61
C LYS A 59 -0.09 -9.80 -9.47
N VAL A 60 1.20 -9.67 -9.18
CA VAL A 60 1.88 -8.39 -9.08
C VAL A 60 3.20 -8.51 -9.85
N GLU A 61 3.27 -7.84 -11.01
CA GLU A 61 4.37 -8.00 -11.96
C GLU A 61 4.62 -9.47 -12.33
N GLY A 62 5.75 -10.04 -11.91
CA GLY A 62 6.13 -11.44 -12.11
C GLY A 62 5.74 -12.39 -10.96
N GLU A 63 5.21 -11.86 -9.85
CA GLU A 63 4.75 -12.68 -8.73
C GLU A 63 3.29 -13.09 -8.95
N SER A 64 2.99 -14.38 -8.76
CA SER A 64 1.63 -14.92 -8.83
C SER A 64 1.38 -15.84 -7.65
N ARG A 65 0.31 -15.58 -6.90
CA ARG A 65 -0.08 -16.36 -5.71
C ARG A 65 -1.55 -16.68 -5.71
N ASP A 66 -1.89 -17.95 -5.51
CA ASP A 66 -3.25 -18.41 -5.29
C ASP A 66 -3.56 -18.62 -3.81
N GLY A 67 -4.83 -18.48 -3.46
CA GLY A 67 -5.33 -18.66 -2.10
C GLY A 67 -6.70 -19.32 -2.10
N ALA A 68 -7.06 -19.89 -0.96
CA ALA A 68 -8.39 -20.41 -0.68
C ALA A 68 -8.91 -19.78 0.62
N PRO A 69 -10.23 -19.68 0.81
CA PRO A 69 -10.82 -19.28 2.08
C PRO A 69 -10.40 -20.22 3.20
N ASN A 70 -10.25 -19.68 4.41
CA ASN A 70 -10.05 -20.48 5.63
C ASN A 70 -11.24 -21.39 5.93
N ILE A 71 -12.46 -20.93 5.61
CA ILE A 71 -13.73 -21.63 5.73
C ILE A 71 -14.47 -21.46 4.41
N PRO A 72 -14.88 -22.54 3.72
CA PRO A 72 -15.62 -22.43 2.45
C PRO A 72 -16.91 -21.60 2.62
N PRO A 73 -17.06 -20.49 1.87
CA PRO A 73 -18.26 -19.67 1.95
C PRO A 73 -19.44 -20.34 1.22
N SER A 74 -20.66 -20.01 1.64
CA SER A 74 -21.85 -20.32 0.85
C SER A 74 -21.98 -19.34 -0.34
N GLN A 75 -22.87 -19.64 -1.29
CA GLN A 75 -23.07 -18.76 -2.45
C GLN A 75 -23.55 -17.36 -2.06
N ASP A 76 -24.37 -17.24 -1.01
CA ASP A 76 -24.91 -15.96 -0.54
C ASP A 76 -23.87 -15.13 0.23
N ASP A 77 -22.80 -15.76 0.70
CA ASP A 77 -21.70 -15.09 1.40
C ASP A 77 -20.74 -14.38 0.41
N ILE A 78 -20.79 -14.74 -0.87
CA ILE A 78 -19.92 -14.18 -1.91
C ILE A 78 -20.30 -12.72 -2.17
N PRO A 79 -19.39 -11.75 -2.00
CA PRO A 79 -19.71 -10.34 -2.24
C PRO A 79 -20.14 -10.07 -3.69
N ASP A 80 -21.26 -9.39 -3.91
CA ASP A 80 -21.67 -8.94 -5.25
C ASP A 80 -20.94 -7.64 -5.61
N LEU A 81 -20.03 -7.72 -6.59
CA LEU A 81 -19.27 -6.57 -7.05
C LEU A 81 -20.10 -5.65 -7.95
N LEU A 82 -21.11 -6.16 -8.68
CA LEU A 82 -21.87 -5.34 -9.63
C LEU A 82 -22.70 -4.24 -8.94
N ARG A 83 -23.04 -4.44 -7.66
CA ARG A 83 -23.85 -3.51 -6.86
C ARG A 83 -23.06 -2.89 -5.70
N ALA A 84 -21.75 -3.11 -5.67
CA ALA A 84 -20.89 -2.63 -4.60
C ALA A 84 -20.53 -1.14 -4.77
N GLN A 85 -20.26 -0.48 -3.65
CA GLN A 85 -19.61 0.82 -3.64
C GLN A 85 -18.09 0.62 -3.63
N TYR A 86 -17.40 1.34 -4.51
CA TYR A 86 -15.95 1.26 -4.65
C TYR A 86 -15.27 2.48 -4.03
N PHE A 87 -14.21 2.22 -3.29
CA PHE A 87 -13.34 3.22 -2.69
C PHE A 87 -11.93 3.03 -3.23
N LEU A 88 -11.35 4.10 -3.78
CA LEU A 88 -10.03 4.06 -4.40
C LEU A 88 -9.11 5.01 -3.66
N GLY A 89 -7.95 4.49 -3.23
CA GLY A 89 -6.93 5.25 -2.53
C GLY A 89 -7.30 5.70 -1.11
N GLY A 90 -8.41 5.26 -0.57
CA GLY A 90 -8.87 5.63 0.78
C GLY A 90 -10.39 5.65 0.84
N VAL A 91 -10.92 6.00 2.01
CA VAL A 91 -12.37 6.14 2.26
C VAL A 91 -12.76 7.59 2.50
N SER A 92 -14.03 7.92 2.28
CA SER A 92 -14.54 9.29 2.43
C SER A 92 -14.47 9.77 3.89
N PRO A 93 -14.31 11.08 4.14
CA PRO A 93 -14.48 11.65 5.48
C PRO A 93 -15.85 11.24 6.07
N GLY A 94 -15.85 10.71 7.29
CA GLY A 94 -17.07 10.20 7.94
C GLY A 94 -17.44 8.75 7.61
N PHE A 95 -16.63 8.04 6.81
CA PHE A 95 -16.78 6.59 6.65
C PHE A 95 -16.50 5.90 7.98
N THR A 96 -17.53 5.34 8.59
CA THR A 96 -17.42 4.51 9.79
C THR A 96 -17.47 3.05 9.38
N SER A 97 -16.41 2.32 9.67
CA SER A 97 -16.37 0.87 9.51
C SER A 97 -15.85 0.22 10.78
N PRO A 98 -16.37 -0.95 11.17
CA PRO A 98 -15.78 -1.75 12.25
C PRO A 98 -14.37 -2.26 11.88
N LEU A 99 -13.95 -2.13 10.62
CA LEU A 99 -12.66 -2.58 10.14
C LEU A 99 -11.61 -1.50 10.34
N SER A 100 -10.47 -1.88 10.91
CA SER A 100 -9.26 -1.06 10.92
C SER A 100 -8.71 -0.96 9.49
N LEU A 101 -9.04 0.12 8.79
CA LEU A 101 -8.52 0.38 7.45
C LEU A 101 -7.12 1.01 7.52
N PRO A 102 -6.23 0.73 6.53
CA PRO A 102 -4.98 1.44 6.42
C PRO A 102 -5.22 2.94 6.14
N PRO A 103 -4.21 3.79 6.36
CA PRO A 103 -4.24 5.18 5.93
C PRO A 103 -4.55 5.31 4.43
N SER A 104 -5.06 6.48 4.03
CA SER A 104 -5.27 6.80 2.61
C SER A 104 -3.97 6.65 1.82
N PHE A 105 -4.06 6.08 0.63
CA PHE A 105 -2.95 5.82 -0.26
C PHE A 105 -2.37 7.13 -0.81
N LEU A 106 -1.08 7.33 -0.60
CA LEU A 106 -0.31 8.42 -1.20
C LEU A 106 0.50 7.88 -2.37
N GLY A 107 0.04 8.15 -3.58
CA GLY A 107 0.75 7.72 -4.78
C GLY A 107 -0.08 7.95 -6.03
N CYS A 108 0.38 7.33 -7.11
CA CYS A 108 -0.28 7.42 -8.41
C CYS A 108 -1.00 6.12 -8.73
N MET A 109 -2.15 6.23 -9.40
CA MET A 109 -2.92 5.11 -9.94
C MET A 109 -3.39 5.43 -11.35
N ALA A 110 -3.42 4.43 -12.22
CA ALA A 110 -3.88 4.54 -13.59
C ALA A 110 -4.47 3.21 -14.07
N ASN A 111 -5.25 3.25 -15.15
CA ASN A 111 -5.81 2.06 -15.81
C ASN A 111 -6.61 1.14 -14.86
N ILE A 112 -7.40 1.75 -13.98
CA ILE A 112 -8.19 1.02 -12.99
C ILE A 112 -9.37 0.35 -13.71
N ASN A 113 -9.45 -0.97 -13.58
CA ASN A 113 -10.57 -1.77 -14.05
C ASN A 113 -11.09 -2.62 -12.90
N VAL A 114 -12.40 -2.55 -12.65
CA VAL A 114 -13.07 -3.33 -11.62
C VAL A 114 -14.29 -3.98 -12.25
N ALA A 115 -14.46 -5.28 -12.06
CA ALA A 115 -15.56 -6.05 -12.64
C ALA A 115 -15.76 -5.84 -14.16
N GLN A 116 -14.66 -5.72 -14.91
CA GLN A 116 -14.61 -5.47 -16.36
C GLN A 116 -14.98 -4.05 -16.80
N GLU A 117 -15.26 -3.14 -15.86
CA GLU A 117 -15.55 -1.73 -16.15
C GLU A 117 -14.35 -0.84 -15.84
N ALA A 118 -14.12 0.17 -16.69
CA ALA A 118 -13.05 1.13 -16.51
C ALA A 118 -13.46 2.25 -15.54
N TYR A 119 -12.75 2.36 -14.41
CA TYR A 119 -13.01 3.36 -13.39
C TYR A 119 -12.01 4.51 -13.47
N SER A 120 -12.49 5.73 -13.17
CA SER A 120 -11.64 6.92 -13.08
C SER A 120 -11.80 7.55 -11.69
N PRO A 121 -10.72 7.71 -10.92
CA PRO A 121 -10.76 8.34 -9.59
C PRO A 121 -11.26 9.79 -9.60
N THR A 122 -11.23 10.45 -10.75
CA THR A 122 -11.69 11.83 -10.92
C THR A 122 -13.12 11.91 -11.47
N ARG A 123 -13.79 10.76 -11.70
CA ARG A 123 -15.20 10.70 -12.04
C ARG A 123 -16.00 10.33 -10.79
N GLY A 124 -16.90 11.22 -10.35
CA GLY A 124 -17.75 11.03 -9.16
C GLY A 124 -17.32 11.90 -7.99
N GLN A 125 -17.51 11.41 -6.76
CA GLN A 125 -17.11 12.09 -5.52
C GLN A 125 -15.68 11.69 -5.16
N TYR A 126 -14.80 12.68 -4.97
CA TYR A 126 -13.39 12.45 -4.65
C TYR A 126 -12.84 13.54 -3.73
N TRP A 127 -11.82 13.19 -2.93
CA TRP A 127 -11.12 14.10 -2.02
C TRP A 127 -9.61 13.88 -2.15
N GLY A 128 -8.85 14.96 -2.30
CA GLY A 128 -7.38 14.86 -2.41
C GLY A 128 -6.86 14.20 -3.69
N VAL A 129 -7.73 13.98 -4.68
CA VAL A 129 -7.34 13.42 -5.99
C VAL A 129 -7.08 14.54 -6.98
N GLN A 130 -5.96 14.44 -7.71
CA GLN A 130 -5.63 15.36 -8.80
C GLN A 130 -5.37 14.57 -10.09
N PRO A 131 -5.76 15.10 -11.26
CA PRO A 131 -5.41 14.47 -12.53
C PRO A 131 -3.90 14.55 -12.79
N GLY A 132 -3.35 13.49 -13.38
CA GLY A 132 -1.93 13.37 -13.67
C GLY A 132 -1.10 12.86 -12.49
N CYS A 133 0.07 12.31 -12.82
CA CYS A 133 1.06 11.88 -11.84
C CYS A 133 2.29 12.76 -12.02
N SER A 134 2.40 13.81 -11.21
CA SER A 134 3.62 14.61 -11.12
C SER A 134 4.55 13.98 -10.10
N ASN A 135 5.83 13.82 -10.44
CA ASN A 135 6.88 13.47 -9.47
C ASN A 135 7.06 14.65 -8.49
N LYS A 136 6.19 14.73 -7.49
CA LYS A 136 6.34 15.65 -6.38
C LYS A 136 7.31 15.01 -5.41
N PRO A 137 8.41 15.69 -5.03
CA PRO A 137 9.29 15.16 -4.02
C PRO A 137 8.50 15.00 -2.73
N LEU A 138 8.61 13.82 -2.12
CA LEU A 138 8.14 13.61 -0.76
C LEU A 138 9.06 14.41 0.16
N THR A 139 8.50 15.44 0.81
CA THR A 139 9.24 16.38 1.66
C THR A 139 9.04 16.12 3.15
N ILE A 140 8.13 15.20 3.49
CA ILE A 140 7.78 14.81 4.85
C ILE A 140 7.78 13.28 4.90
N VAL A 141 8.37 12.74 5.96
CA VAL A 141 8.33 11.31 6.29
C VAL A 141 7.98 11.18 7.77
N GLY A 142 7.10 10.23 8.10
CA GLY A 142 6.76 9.88 9.48
C GLY A 142 7.45 8.58 9.87
N PHE A 143 7.82 8.45 11.14
CA PHE A 143 8.52 7.27 11.66
C PHE A 143 7.78 6.70 12.90
N SER A 144 7.33 5.44 12.89
CA SER A 144 6.73 4.76 14.05
C SER A 144 7.24 3.31 14.26
N GLY A 145 8.12 3.07 15.23
CA GLY A 145 8.67 1.73 15.57
C GLY A 145 10.19 1.69 15.50
N ASP A 146 10.78 0.81 14.67
CA ASP A 146 12.23 0.68 14.38
C ASP A 146 12.48 0.58 12.85
N GLY A 147 12.74 1.68 12.16
CA GLY A 147 13.01 1.69 10.72
C GLY A 147 13.58 3.02 10.28
N TYR A 148 14.01 3.15 9.03
CA TYR A 148 14.83 4.29 8.60
C TYR A 148 14.55 4.65 7.15
N LEU A 149 15.01 5.83 6.73
CA LEU A 149 14.97 6.27 5.34
C LEU A 149 16.39 6.34 4.78
N GLU A 150 16.73 5.40 3.92
CA GLU A 150 17.99 5.45 3.18
C GLU A 150 17.82 6.32 1.94
N LEU A 151 18.69 7.31 1.79
CA LEU A 151 18.72 8.22 0.65
C LEU A 151 20.04 8.03 -0.10
N GLN A 152 20.05 8.40 -1.38
CA GLN A 152 21.29 8.41 -2.15
C GLN A 152 22.32 9.35 -1.50
N SER A 153 23.54 8.83 -1.40
CA SER A 153 24.68 9.50 -0.80
C SER A 153 25.08 10.78 -1.54
N HIS A 154 25.47 11.82 -0.80
CA HIS A 154 25.96 13.07 -1.36
C HIS A 154 27.23 13.53 -0.64
N THR A 155 28.31 13.69 -1.40
CA THR A 155 29.59 14.15 -0.85
C THR A 155 29.50 15.59 -0.37
N LEU A 156 29.74 15.82 0.92
CA LEU A 156 29.82 17.16 1.52
C LEU A 156 31.06 17.91 0.98
N LYS A 157 30.82 18.97 0.22
CA LYS A 157 31.87 19.90 -0.23
C LYS A 157 32.34 20.78 0.94
N LYS A 158 33.52 21.40 0.82
CA LYS A 158 34.08 22.34 1.81
C LYS A 158 33.11 23.48 2.21
N LYS A 159 32.18 23.85 1.33
CA LYS A 159 31.09 24.81 1.60
C LYS A 159 29.75 24.12 1.35
N ALA A 160 29.35 23.26 2.27
CA ALA A 160 28.05 22.60 2.24
C ALA A 160 27.22 23.02 3.45
N SER A 161 25.91 23.09 3.26
CA SER A 161 24.94 23.32 4.33
C SER A 161 23.78 22.36 4.10
N PHE A 162 23.26 21.79 5.18
CA PHE A 162 22.07 20.96 5.17
C PHE A 162 21.18 21.34 6.36
N GLY A 163 19.89 21.06 6.25
CA GLY A 163 18.93 21.31 7.31
C GLY A 163 17.66 20.53 7.05
N PHE A 164 16.98 20.13 8.12
CA PHE A 164 15.67 19.51 8.08
C PHE A 164 14.89 19.94 9.33
N MET A 165 13.57 19.82 9.26
CA MET A 165 12.69 20.04 10.41
C MET A 165 12.24 18.67 10.93
N PHE A 166 12.16 18.53 12.25
CA PHE A 166 11.69 17.31 12.89
C PHE A 166 10.79 17.64 14.08
N ALA A 167 9.91 16.70 14.41
CA ALA A 167 9.12 16.70 15.63
C ALA A 167 9.10 15.28 16.19
N THR A 168 9.41 15.11 17.47
CA THR A 168 9.46 13.79 18.13
C THR A 168 8.99 13.91 19.57
N HIS A 169 8.41 12.81 20.07
CA HIS A 169 8.10 12.63 21.50
C HIS A 169 9.19 11.83 22.24
N GLN A 170 10.17 11.28 21.52
CA GLN A 170 11.28 10.54 22.11
C GLN A 170 12.35 11.50 22.65
N GLU A 171 12.84 11.25 23.86
CA GLU A 171 13.95 12.02 24.46
C GLU A 171 15.26 11.80 23.69
N ASP A 172 15.54 10.55 23.33
CA ASP A 172 16.69 10.15 22.53
C ASP A 172 16.25 9.64 21.16
N ALA A 173 16.75 10.26 20.08
CA ALA A 173 16.50 9.83 18.71
C ALA A 173 17.71 10.10 17.81
N LEU A 174 18.10 9.11 17.01
CA LEU A 174 19.02 9.33 15.90
C LEU A 174 18.23 10.05 14.79
N LEU A 175 18.71 11.21 14.32
CA LEU A 175 18.04 11.98 13.27
C LEU A 175 18.69 11.83 11.90
N MET A 176 20.01 11.61 11.87
CA MET A 176 20.80 11.48 10.65
C MET A 176 22.07 10.70 10.94
N LEU A 177 22.51 9.87 9.99
CA LEU A 177 23.75 9.09 10.07
C LEU A 177 24.48 9.10 8.73
N SER A 178 25.58 9.84 8.62
CA SER A 178 26.42 9.77 7.42
C SER A 178 27.43 8.63 7.55
N THR A 179 27.42 7.65 6.64
CA THR A 179 28.42 6.57 6.57
C THR A 179 29.46 6.87 5.49
N LEU A 180 30.64 6.25 5.55
CA LEU A 180 31.66 6.36 4.50
C LEU A 180 32.08 4.95 4.10
N GLU A 181 31.76 4.53 2.88
CA GLU A 181 32.43 3.42 2.22
C GLU A 181 33.16 3.94 0.99
N GLY A 182 34.47 4.19 1.13
CA GLY A 182 35.38 4.55 0.03
C GLY A 182 35.22 5.97 -0.53
N PHE A 183 36.21 6.83 -0.31
CA PHE A 183 36.46 8.13 -0.99
C PHE A 183 35.28 9.09 -1.29
N GLY A 184 34.12 8.92 -0.64
CA GLY A 184 32.95 9.78 -0.76
C GLY A 184 32.17 9.81 0.55
N VAL A 185 31.80 11.00 1.00
CA VAL A 185 30.96 11.19 2.19
C VAL A 185 29.54 10.75 1.81
N SER A 186 28.98 9.73 2.46
CA SER A 186 27.63 9.25 2.20
C SER A 186 26.67 9.73 3.28
N LEU A 187 25.63 10.47 2.90
CA LEU A 187 24.60 10.97 3.81
C LEU A 187 23.49 9.91 3.89
N CYS A 188 23.39 9.18 5.01
CA CYS A 188 22.24 8.32 5.30
C CYS A 188 21.37 9.04 6.35
N VAL A 189 20.05 8.96 6.23
CA VAL A 189 19.14 9.51 7.25
C VAL A 189 18.61 8.34 8.05
N THR A 190 19.46 7.78 8.91
CA THR A 190 18.99 6.79 9.87
C THR A 190 18.30 7.53 11.00
N THR A 191 16.98 7.44 11.05
CA THR A 191 16.27 7.49 12.32
C THR A 191 15.93 6.07 12.71
N SER A 192 15.91 5.75 13.99
CA SER A 192 15.52 4.41 14.44
C SER A 192 14.03 4.45 14.75
N SER A 193 13.16 4.43 13.73
CA SER A 193 11.72 4.15 13.86
C SER A 193 10.92 4.09 12.54
N ARG A 194 9.97 3.15 12.31
CA ARG A 194 9.50 2.73 10.94
C ARG A 194 8.94 3.85 10.05
N ALA A 195 9.46 4.01 8.83
CA ALA A 195 8.94 4.99 7.88
C ALA A 195 7.52 4.65 7.37
N TYR A 196 6.59 5.60 7.48
CA TYR A 196 5.33 5.66 6.74
C TYR A 196 5.34 6.93 5.90
N ILE A 197 5.00 6.78 4.63
CA ILE A 197 4.64 7.87 3.71
C ILE A 197 3.13 7.98 3.76
#